data_AF-A0A4R5NPT4-F1
#
_entry.id   AF-A0A4R5NPT4-F1
#
_cell.length_a   1.000
_cell.length_b   1.000
_cell.length_c   1.000
_cell.angle_alpha   90.00
_cell.angle_beta   90.00
_cell.angle_gamma   90.00
#
_symmetry.space_group_name_H-M   'P 1'
#
loop_
_entity.id
_entity.type
_entity.pdbx_description
1 polymer ?
#
loop_
_entity_poly.entity_id
_entity_poly.type
_entity_poly.pdbx_seq_one_letter_code
_entity_poly.pdbx_strand_id
1 'polypeptide(L)'
;MQDYDEIENFILDEFVKVSKNNDNIHAVLQATLDAGTKMGYTDENMIRALKDLYERGFTNFNVDWSALGPSDPQISILDSVPLTPAGYRYWKENSH
;
A
#
# COMPACT_ATOMS: atom_id res chain seq x y z
N MET A 1 -9.33 -15.41 -9.47
CA MET A 1 -8.32 -14.35 -9.61
C MET A 1 -8.83 -13.21 -8.76
N GLN A 2 -8.09 -12.76 -7.74
CA GLN A 2 -8.50 -11.58 -6.95
C GLN A 2 -8.35 -10.34 -7.83
N ASP A 3 -9.26 -9.38 -7.70
CA ASP A 3 -9.23 -8.14 -8.46
C ASP A 3 -8.16 -7.22 -7.86
N TYR A 4 -7.09 -6.97 -8.61
CA TYR A 4 -5.98 -6.15 -8.13
C TYR A 4 -6.38 -4.68 -8.00
N ASP A 5 -7.29 -4.19 -8.83
CA ASP A 5 -7.77 -2.80 -8.75
C ASP A 5 -8.54 -2.58 -7.44
N GLU A 6 -9.27 -3.60 -6.96
CA GLU A 6 -9.95 -3.57 -5.66
C GLU A 6 -8.95 -3.49 -4.50
N ILE A 7 -7.89 -4.32 -4.54
CA ILE A 7 -6.86 -4.35 -3.49
C ILE A 7 -6.08 -3.04 -3.45
N GLU A 8 -5.77 -2.46 -4.61
CA GLU A 8 -5.09 -1.17 -4.70
C GLU A 8 -5.92 -0.04 -4.10
N ASN A 9 -7.21 0.04 -4.46
CA ASN A 9 -8.11 1.04 -3.90
C ASN A 9 -8.26 0.87 -2.39
N PHE A 10 -8.38 -0.38 -1.91
CA PHE A 10 -8.40 -0.69 -0.48
C PHE A 10 -7.14 -0.17 0.23
N ILE A 11 -5.95 -0.43 -0.33
CA ILE A 11 -4.68 0.02 0.26
C ILE A 11 -4.65 1.55 0.37
N LEU A 12 -5.06 2.26 -0.68
CA LEU A 12 -5.10 3.72 -0.69
C LEU A 12 -6.07 4.27 0.36
N ASP A 13 -7.28 3.71 0.45
CA ASP A 13 -8.29 4.10 1.44
C ASP A 13 -7.79 3.89 2.88
N GLU A 14 -7.22 2.72 3.17
CA GLU A 14 -6.71 2.44 4.51
C GLU A 14 -5.49 3.30 4.85
N PHE A 15 -4.60 3.60 3.91
CA PHE A 15 -3.51 4.56 4.16
C PHE A 15 -4.03 5.93 4.57
N VAL A 16 -5.06 6.47 3.88
CA VAL A 16 -5.65 7.76 4.25
C VAL A 16 -6.40 7.69 5.59
N LYS A 17 -7.05 6.56 5.89
CA LYS A 17 -7.78 6.38 7.14
C LYS A 17 -6.84 6.24 8.35
N VAL A 18 -5.80 5.42 8.24
CA VAL A 18 -4.87 5.12 9.34
C VAL A 18 -3.94 6.31 9.62
N SER A 19 -3.45 6.98 8.57
CA SER A 19 -2.53 8.13 8.72
C SER A 19 -3.15 9.33 9.46
N LYS A 20 -4.49 9.46 9.50
CA LYS A 20 -5.17 10.51 10.29
C LYS A 20 -4.93 10.41 11.80
N ASN A 21 -4.60 9.21 12.29
CA ASN A 21 -4.44 8.94 13.72
C ASN A 21 -3.04 8.41 14.06
N ASN A 22 -2.12 8.37 13.09
CA ASN A 22 -0.82 7.74 13.25
C ASN A 22 0.25 8.40 12.39
N ASP A 23 1.18 9.10 13.06
CA ASP A 23 2.31 9.77 12.41
C ASP A 23 3.49 8.82 12.17
N ASN A 24 3.47 7.62 12.75
CA ASN A 24 4.50 6.61 12.50
C ASN A 24 4.16 5.80 11.25
N ILE A 25 4.84 6.13 10.16
CA ILE A 25 4.64 5.53 8.84
C ILE A 25 4.82 4.00 8.81
N HIS A 26 5.69 3.43 9.65
CA HIS A 26 5.82 1.97 9.77
C HIS A 26 4.55 1.34 10.36
N ALA A 27 3.97 2.00 11.37
CA ALA A 27 2.74 1.54 11.99
C ALA A 27 1.53 1.76 11.06
N VAL A 28 1.55 2.78 10.20
CA VAL A 28 0.56 2.96 9.12
C VAL A 28 0.61 1.77 8.16
N LEU A 29 1.80 1.41 7.67
CA LEU A 29 1.97 0.26 6.78
C LEU A 29 1.48 -1.04 7.40
N GLN A 30 1.91 -1.34 8.63
CA GLN A 30 1.50 -2.57 9.31
C GLN A 30 -0.02 -2.65 9.50
N ALA A 31 -0.65 -1.56 9.95
CA ALA A 31 -2.09 -1.54 10.17
C ALA A 31 -2.89 -1.72 8.88
N THR A 32 -2.42 -1.16 7.76
CA THR A 32 -3.04 -1.36 6.44
C THR A 32 -2.92 -2.81 5.97
N LEU A 33 -1.76 -3.44 6.14
CA LEU A 33 -1.58 -4.86 5.82
C LEU A 33 -2.47 -5.75 6.70
N ASP A 34 -2.50 -5.51 8.01
CA ASP A 34 -3.35 -6.24 8.96
C ASP A 34 -4.84 -6.11 8.62
N ALA A 35 -5.27 -4.93 8.14
CA ALA A 35 -6.63 -4.71 7.69
C ALA A 35 -6.93 -5.52 6.41
N GLY A 36 -5.98 -5.56 5.46
CA GLY A 36 -6.12 -6.35 4.23
C GLY A 36 -6.24 -7.85 4.50
N THR A 37 -5.44 -8.38 5.43
CA THR A 37 -5.55 -9.78 5.85
C THR A 37 -6.94 -10.10 6.42
N LYS A 38 -7.54 -9.17 7.19
CA LYS A 38 -8.91 -9.34 7.73
C LYS A 38 -10.00 -9.33 6.65
N MET A 39 -9.74 -8.64 5.53
CA MET A 39 -10.60 -8.65 4.35
C MET A 39 -10.45 -9.93 3.51
N GLY A 40 -9.46 -10.78 3.83
CA GLY A 40 -9.17 -12.01 3.10
C GLY A 40 -8.20 -11.84 1.94
N TYR A 41 -7.50 -10.71 1.84
CA TYR A 41 -6.41 -10.54 0.89
C TYR A 41 -5.16 -11.27 1.38
N THR A 42 -4.43 -11.90 0.46
CA THR A 42 -3.15 -12.55 0.78
C THR A 42 -2.03 -11.51 0.86
N ASP A 43 -1.03 -11.78 1.70
CA ASP A 43 0.16 -10.92 1.81
C ASP A 43 0.83 -10.72 0.44
N GLU A 44 0.93 -11.77 -0.39
CA GLU A 44 1.47 -11.68 -1.74
C GLU A 44 0.71 -10.66 -2.61
N ASN A 45 -0.63 -10.68 -2.57
CA ASN A 45 -1.43 -9.80 -3.41
C ASN A 45 -1.43 -8.36 -2.90
N MET A 46 -1.43 -8.17 -1.57
CA MET A 46 -1.26 -6.87 -0.95
C MET A 46 0.10 -6.25 -1.30
N ILE A 47 1.17 -7.04 -1.24
CA ILE A 47 2.54 -6.59 -1.53
C ILE A 47 2.73 -6.32 -3.02
N ARG A 48 2.13 -7.13 -3.91
CA ARG A 48 2.12 -6.87 -5.36
C ARG A 48 1.38 -5.58 -5.68
N ALA A 49 0.18 -5.37 -5.13
CA ALA A 49 -0.57 -4.13 -5.30
C ALA A 49 0.20 -2.91 -4.76
N LEU A 50 0.87 -3.04 -3.60
CA LEU A 50 1.70 -1.98 -3.05
C LEU A 50 2.87 -1.62 -3.97
N LYS A 51 3.52 -2.61 -4.58
CA LYS A 51 4.57 -2.41 -5.59
C LYS A 51 4.03 -1.68 -6.80
N ASP A 52 2.89 -2.10 -7.35
CA ASP A 52 2.29 -1.51 -8.55
C ASP A 52 1.84 -0.06 -8.29
N LEU A 53 1.34 0.24 -7.08
CA LEU A 53 1.07 1.61 -6.63
C LEU A 53 2.35 2.47 -6.55
N TYR A 54 3.46 1.90 -6.06
CA TYR A 54 4.75 2.59 -6.01
C TYR A 54 5.32 2.86 -7.41
N GLU A 55 5.27 1.87 -8.31
CA GLU A 55 5.77 2.01 -9.69
C GLU A 55 4.98 3.05 -10.50
N ARG A 56 3.70 3.25 -10.19
CA ARG A 56 2.88 4.35 -10.72
C ARG A 56 3.11 5.69 -10.00
N GLY A 57 3.94 5.71 -8.96
CA GLY A 57 4.28 6.91 -8.20
C GLY A 57 3.17 7.37 -7.27
N PHE A 58 2.30 6.48 -6.79
CA PHE A 58 1.17 6.83 -5.92
C PHE A 58 1.50 6.69 -4.43
N THR A 59 2.42 5.79 -4.06
CA THR A 59 2.82 5.57 -2.66
C THR A 59 4.31 5.84 -2.47
N ASN A 60 4.73 6.03 -1.22
CA ASN A 60 6.15 6.17 -0.83
C ASN A 60 6.74 4.85 -0.28
N PHE A 61 6.15 3.71 -0.64
CA PHE A 61 6.57 2.38 -0.20
C PHE A 61 7.18 1.61 -1.36
N ASN A 62 8.50 1.66 -1.52
CA ASN A 62 9.18 0.86 -2.52
C ASN A 62 9.20 -0.61 -2.10
N VAL A 63 8.82 -1.51 -2.99
CA VAL A 63 8.85 -2.96 -2.77
C VAL A 63 9.92 -3.56 -3.69
N ASP A 64 10.98 -4.11 -3.10
CA ASP A 64 12.04 -4.80 -3.82
C ASP A 64 11.93 -6.32 -3.65
N TRP A 65 11.95 -7.04 -4.79
CA TRP A 65 11.95 -8.51 -4.87
C TRP A 65 13.28 -9.08 -5.39
N SER A 66 14.25 -8.21 -5.68
CA SER A 66 15.46 -8.54 -6.45
C SER A 66 16.45 -9.46 -5.71
N ALA A 67 16.32 -9.62 -4.39
CA ALA A 67 17.27 -10.42 -3.61
C ALA A 67 16.90 -11.90 -3.45
N LEU A 68 15.61 -12.23 -3.32
CA LEU A 68 15.15 -13.57 -2.89
C LEU A 68 13.85 -14.04 -3.59
N GLY A 69 13.29 -13.23 -4.51
CA GLY A 69 12.02 -13.51 -5.16
C GLY A 69 10.81 -13.00 -4.35
N PRO A 70 9.57 -13.19 -4.84
CA PRO A 70 8.36 -12.64 -4.22
C PRO A 70 8.04 -13.21 -2.83
N SER A 71 8.75 -14.26 -2.41
CA SER A 71 8.59 -14.89 -1.10
C SER A 71 9.19 -14.07 0.06
N ASP A 72 10.17 -13.20 -0.22
CA ASP A 72 10.84 -12.37 0.78
C ASP A 72 10.95 -10.92 0.31
N PRO A 73 9.82 -10.20 0.22
CA PRO A 73 9.79 -8.81 -0.23
C PRO A 73 10.41 -7.87 0.81
N GLN A 74 11.27 -6.95 0.36
CA GLN A 74 11.77 -5.86 1.19
C GLN A 74 10.99 -4.59 0.90
N ILE A 75 10.36 -4.02 1.93
CA ILE A 75 9.62 -2.76 1.81
C ILE A 75 10.49 -1.63 2.39
N SER A 76 10.84 -0.67 1.54
CA SER A 76 11.55 0.55 1.92
C SER A 76 10.59 1.73 1.97
N ILE A 77 10.64 2.48 3.07
CA ILE A 77 9.84 3.70 3.25
C ILE A 77 10.67 4.90 2.83
N LEU A 78 10.20 5.63 1.82
CA LEU A 78 10.94 6.74 1.21
C LEU A 78 10.58 8.12 1.77
N ASP A 79 9.42 8.23 2.42
CA ASP A 79 8.93 9.47 3.02
C ASP A 79 8.09 9.16 4.27
N SER A 80 7.87 10.16 5.11
CA SER A 80 7.03 10.12 6.31
C SER A 80 5.52 10.11 6.01
N VAL A 81 5.13 10.33 4.75
CA VAL A 81 3.72 10.27 4.31
C VAL A 81 3.48 9.06 3.41
N PRO A 82 2.35 8.35 3.54
CA PRO A 82 2.12 7.08 2.82
C PRO A 82 1.87 7.29 1.31
N LEU A 83 1.16 8.36 0.95
CA LEU A 83 0.82 8.68 -0.43
C LEU A 83 1.65 9.86 -0.93
N THR A 84 2.01 9.81 -2.21
CA THR A 84 2.53 10.98 -2.93
C THR A 84 1.38 11.97 -3.23
N PRO A 85 1.68 13.21 -3.65
CA PRO A 85 0.64 14.11 -4.14
C PRO A 85 -0.18 13.55 -5.31
N ALA A 86 0.43 12.72 -6.17
CA ALA A 86 -0.28 12.06 -7.27
C ALA A 86 -1.20 10.94 -6.75
N GLY A 87 -0.72 10.11 -5.82
CA GLY A 87 -1.54 9.08 -5.20
C GLY A 87 -2.73 9.63 -4.43
N TYR A 88 -2.56 10.77 -3.75
CA TYR A 88 -3.68 11.43 -3.06
C TYR A 88 -4.74 11.95 -4.03
N ARG A 89 -4.34 12.47 -5.20
CA ARG A 89 -5.29 12.88 -6.25
C ARG A 89 -6.03 11.68 -6.83
N TYR A 90 -5.28 10.62 -7.17
CA TYR A 90 -5.86 9.38 -7.69
C TYR A 90 -6.85 8.78 -6.69
N TRP A 91 -6.47 8.64 -5.43
CA TRP A 91 -7.36 8.21 -4.35
C TRP A 91 -8.64 9.06 -4.32
N LYS A 92 -8.52 10.39 -4.27
CA LYS A 92 -9.68 11.29 -4.21
C LYS A 92 -10.62 11.17 -5.41
N GLU A 93 -10.10 10.85 -6.60
CA GLU A 93 -10.89 10.67 -7.82
C GLU A 93 -11.62 9.31 -7.87
N ASN A 94 -11.15 8.32 -7.11
CA ASN A 94 -11.65 6.94 -7.14
C ASN A 94 -12.31 6.48 -5.83
N SER A 95 -12.17 7.22 -4.73
CA SER A 95 -12.86 6.95 -3.46
C SER A 95 -14.30 7.44 -3.53
N HIS A 96 -15.24 6.51 -3.40
CA HIS A 96 -16.69 6.73 -3.47
C HIS A 96 -17.35 6.67 -2.09
#